data_AF-A0A821IA67-F1
#
_entry.id   AF-A0A821IA67-F1
#
_cell.length_a   1.000
_cell.length_b   1.000
_cell.length_c   1.000
_cell.angle_alpha   90.00
_cell.angle_beta   90.00
_cell.angle_gamma   90.00
#
_symmetry.space_group_name_H-M   'P 1'
#
loop_
_entity.id
_entity.type
_entity.pdbx_description
1 polymer ?
#
loop_
_entity_poly.entity_id
_entity_poly.type
_entity_poly.pdbx_seq_one_letter_code
_entity_poly.pdbx_strand_id
1 'polypeptide(L)'
;FQVLPEYKPSGFPEYFCSFYDTTYQKWNDFGCTHPTHNESLDRYQCNCNHTTTFALVWSPKVCQCNTSEVLLPNCTCITKPKGQEWAVEILKNTTNSTVIADALSVYISAVAKTNETVNQNNFLTVDQIDYYVNNMTNVNVSRNTDDSILLAKQPYQGNNETILGASFLTGSGGEIISTLNVSNVSQSYLSAAAIVSDKSLIGATSLNILIIDKPTTYETVSNSTEQRIASSVIVVGIQRGDPMPAPFTISLYFQVLSDFEPKVPADYFCSFYDTSNHIWNESGCTKPTFKNSLNRYECSCNHTTTFALIWLPKVPLTRYLNSQDIASL
;
A
#
# COMPACT_ATOMS: atom_id res chain seq x y z
N PHE A 1 4.16 16.05 -33.11
CA PHE A 1 5.01 15.79 -31.92
C PHE A 1 4.87 14.33 -31.50
N GLN A 2 5.95 13.68 -31.11
CA GLN A 2 5.93 12.37 -30.46
C GLN A 2 6.36 12.59 -29.00
N VAL A 3 5.60 12.06 -28.05
CA VAL A 3 5.98 12.15 -26.63
C VAL A 3 6.98 11.04 -26.37
N LEU A 4 8.21 11.39 -26.02
CA LEU A 4 9.21 10.37 -25.70
C LEU A 4 8.84 9.70 -24.36
N PRO A 5 9.11 8.40 -24.18
CA PRO A 5 8.73 7.66 -22.97
C PRO A 5 9.19 8.32 -21.67
N GLU A 6 10.38 8.92 -21.67
CA GLU A 6 10.97 9.63 -20.53
C GLU A 6 10.28 10.96 -20.16
N TYR A 7 9.50 11.54 -21.08
CA TYR A 7 8.72 12.77 -20.85
C TYR A 7 7.22 12.51 -20.75
N LYS A 8 6.79 11.25 -20.67
CA LYS A 8 5.38 10.90 -20.51
C LYS A 8 4.98 11.14 -19.05
N PRO A 9 4.14 12.15 -18.77
CA PRO A 9 3.75 12.45 -17.39
C PRO A 9 2.88 11.34 -16.82
N SER A 10 2.98 11.11 -15.51
CA SER A 10 2.09 10.19 -14.80
C SER A 10 0.67 10.78 -14.68
N GLY A 11 -0.36 9.96 -14.90
CA GLY A 11 -1.77 10.37 -14.84
C GLY A 11 -2.41 10.65 -16.20
N PHE A 12 -3.42 11.53 -16.22
CA PHE A 12 -4.18 11.94 -17.42
C PHE A 12 -3.80 13.36 -17.84
N PRO A 13 -2.66 13.55 -18.53
CA PRO A 13 -2.25 14.87 -19.02
C PRO A 13 -3.22 15.38 -20.08
N GLU A 14 -3.55 16.67 -20.02
CA GLU A 14 -4.11 17.37 -21.15
C GLU A 14 -2.95 17.99 -21.92
N TYR A 15 -2.85 17.68 -23.22
CA TYR A 15 -1.82 18.23 -24.08
C TYR A 15 -2.34 19.45 -24.83
N PHE A 16 -1.46 20.43 -25.04
CA PHE A 16 -1.74 21.68 -25.71
C PHE A 16 -0.69 21.91 -26.79
N CYS A 17 -1.15 22.36 -27.96
CA CYS A 17 -0.27 22.90 -28.97
C CYS A 17 0.06 24.33 -28.58
N SER A 18 1.34 24.63 -28.35
CA SER A 18 1.75 25.96 -27.92
C SER A 18 2.92 26.48 -28.74
N PHE A 19 2.98 27.79 -28.88
CA PHE A 19 4.12 28.52 -29.40
C PHE A 19 4.80 29.29 -28.26
N TYR A 20 6.10 29.53 -28.37
CA TYR A 20 6.81 30.36 -27.41
C TYR A 20 6.61 31.83 -27.76
N ASP A 21 5.82 32.53 -26.95
CA ASP A 21 5.54 33.95 -27.11
C ASP A 21 6.71 34.76 -26.54
N THR A 22 7.53 35.32 -27.43
CA THR A 22 8.71 36.08 -27.05
C THR A 22 8.38 37.42 -26.39
N THR A 23 7.17 37.93 -26.57
CA THR A 23 6.71 39.18 -25.94
C THR A 23 6.50 38.98 -24.45
N TYR A 24 5.89 37.85 -24.07
CA TYR A 24 5.58 37.51 -22.67
C TYR A 24 6.53 36.48 -22.06
N GLN A 25 7.53 36.03 -22.82
CA GLN A 25 8.52 35.01 -22.42
C GLN A 25 7.89 33.72 -21.86
N LYS A 26 6.77 33.27 -22.44
CA LYS A 26 6.03 32.09 -21.98
C LYS A 26 5.45 31.29 -23.13
N TRP A 27 5.10 30.03 -22.87
CA TRP A 27 4.30 29.21 -23.79
C TRP A 27 2.85 29.71 -23.83
N ASN A 28 2.30 29.83 -25.04
CA ASN A 28 0.95 30.32 -25.30
C ASN A 28 0.28 29.44 -26.37
N ASP A 29 -1.01 29.19 -26.25
CA ASP A 29 -1.81 28.36 -27.17
C ASP A 29 -2.72 29.21 -28.09
N PHE A 30 -2.75 30.52 -27.92
CA PHE A 30 -3.56 31.41 -28.74
C PHE A 30 -3.21 31.28 -30.23
N GLY A 31 -4.17 30.92 -31.09
CA GLY A 31 -3.92 30.70 -32.52
C GLY A 31 -3.38 29.30 -32.88
N CYS A 32 -3.31 28.38 -31.92
CA CYS A 32 -3.07 26.96 -32.14
C CYS A 32 -4.36 26.14 -32.00
N THR A 33 -4.47 25.04 -32.75
CA THR A 33 -5.56 24.06 -32.58
C THR A 33 -5.29 23.15 -31.39
N HIS A 34 -6.34 22.58 -30.81
CA HIS A 34 -6.19 21.49 -29.84
C HIS A 34 -5.49 20.29 -30.52
N PRO A 35 -4.54 19.61 -29.83
CA PRO A 35 -3.78 18.55 -30.47
C PRO A 35 -4.66 17.33 -30.77
N THR A 36 -4.52 16.78 -31.97
CA THR A 36 -5.16 15.51 -32.36
C THR A 36 -4.17 14.37 -32.20
N HIS A 37 -4.49 13.36 -31.40
CA HIS A 37 -3.65 12.17 -31.22
C HIS A 37 -3.95 11.13 -32.30
N ASN A 38 -2.90 10.71 -33.02
CA ASN A 38 -2.93 9.57 -33.92
C ASN A 38 -2.36 8.37 -33.16
N GLU A 39 -3.26 7.51 -32.67
CA GLU A 39 -2.92 6.35 -31.86
C GLU A 39 -2.00 5.37 -32.58
N SER A 40 -2.18 5.18 -33.90
CA SER A 40 -1.38 4.22 -34.68
C SER A 40 0.10 4.61 -34.81
N LEU A 41 0.40 5.90 -34.68
CA LEU A 41 1.76 6.43 -34.80
C LEU A 41 2.30 7.00 -33.48
N ASP A 42 1.49 6.98 -32.43
CA ASP A 42 1.69 7.66 -31.15
C ASP A 42 2.18 9.11 -31.32
N ARG A 43 1.47 9.88 -32.15
CA ARG A 43 1.85 11.25 -32.52
C ARG A 43 0.70 12.22 -32.38
N TYR A 44 1.00 13.40 -31.88
CA TYR A 44 0.09 14.54 -31.80
C TYR A 44 0.30 15.49 -32.97
N GLN A 45 -0.78 15.86 -33.64
CA GLN A 45 -0.78 16.85 -34.71
C GLN A 45 -1.30 18.19 -34.16
N CYS A 46 -0.60 19.27 -34.53
CA CYS A 46 -0.89 20.65 -34.13
C CYS A 46 -0.90 21.54 -35.36
N ASN A 47 -1.88 22.45 -35.46
CA ASN A 47 -1.88 23.52 -36.45
C ASN A 47 -1.85 24.86 -35.71
N CYS A 48 -0.82 25.67 -35.94
CA CYS A 48 -0.68 27.00 -35.35
C CYS A 48 -0.47 28.04 -36.45
N ASN A 49 -0.99 29.25 -36.28
CA ASN A 49 -0.85 30.35 -37.26
C ASN A 49 0.32 31.31 -36.95
N HIS A 50 1.30 30.87 -36.16
CA HIS A 50 2.50 31.63 -35.80
C HIS A 50 3.72 31.16 -36.59
N THR A 51 4.84 31.88 -36.48
CA THR A 51 6.11 31.54 -37.17
C THR A 51 7.29 31.38 -36.19
N THR A 52 7.00 31.03 -34.94
CA THR A 52 7.97 30.96 -33.83
C THR A 52 8.32 29.52 -33.47
N THR A 53 8.94 29.30 -32.31
CA THR A 53 9.17 27.96 -31.75
C THR A 53 7.85 27.34 -31.28
N PHE A 54 7.67 26.04 -31.51
CA PHE A 54 6.49 25.28 -31.11
C PHE A 54 6.85 24.12 -30.20
N ALA A 55 5.95 23.78 -29.29
CA ALA A 55 6.03 22.59 -28.46
C ALA A 55 4.64 22.01 -28.23
N LEU A 56 4.62 20.71 -27.94
CA LEU A 56 3.49 20.07 -27.29
C LEU A 56 3.72 20.20 -25.79
N VAL A 57 2.94 21.08 -25.15
CA VAL A 57 3.00 21.31 -23.71
C VAL A 57 1.93 20.44 -23.06
N TRP A 58 2.14 19.99 -21.82
CA TRP A 58 1.10 19.32 -21.07
C TRP A 58 0.82 20.09 -19.79
N SER A 59 -0.44 20.07 -19.37
CA SER A 59 -0.85 20.49 -18.03
C SER A 59 -1.52 19.30 -17.35
N PRO A 60 -1.38 19.16 -16.02
CA PRO A 60 -2.33 18.38 -15.26
C PRO A 60 -3.73 18.90 -15.56
N LYS A 61 -4.66 18.02 -15.95
CA LYS A 61 -6.05 18.40 -16.14
C LYS A 61 -6.63 18.85 -14.79
N VAL A 62 -6.87 20.15 -14.62
CA VAL A 62 -7.46 20.69 -13.38
C VAL A 62 -8.97 20.57 -13.49
N CYS A 63 -9.49 19.42 -13.09
CA CYS A 63 -10.92 19.22 -13.04
C CYS A 63 -11.46 19.80 -11.72
N GLN A 64 -12.52 20.61 -11.82
CA GLN A 64 -13.13 21.28 -10.68
C GLN A 64 -14.59 20.84 -10.60
N CYS A 65 -15.02 20.43 -9.41
CA CYS A 65 -16.42 20.20 -9.09
C CYS A 65 -16.88 21.25 -8.07
N ASN A 66 -18.20 21.45 -7.98
CA ASN A 66 -18.77 22.26 -6.91
C ASN A 66 -18.50 21.60 -5.56
N THR A 67 -18.49 22.38 -4.48
CA THR A 67 -18.17 21.89 -3.11
C THR A 67 -19.08 20.76 -2.63
N SER A 68 -20.29 20.66 -3.19
CA SER A 68 -21.28 19.61 -2.95
C SER A 68 -21.11 18.36 -3.81
N GLU A 69 -20.03 18.23 -4.58
CA GLU A 69 -19.81 17.15 -5.54
C GLU A 69 -18.43 16.48 -5.34
N VAL A 70 -18.26 15.26 -5.84
CA VAL A 70 -17.02 14.48 -5.84
C VAL A 70 -16.55 14.32 -7.28
N LEU A 71 -15.26 14.55 -7.49
CA LEU A 71 -14.61 14.49 -8.80
C LEU A 71 -14.07 13.07 -9.08
N LEU A 72 -14.56 12.44 -10.15
CA LEU A 72 -14.05 11.15 -10.62
C LEU A 72 -12.80 11.31 -11.53
N PRO A 73 -11.99 10.26 -11.72
CA PRO A 73 -10.76 10.31 -12.52
C PRO A 73 -10.96 10.70 -14.00
N ASN A 74 -12.17 10.49 -14.52
CA ASN A 74 -12.57 10.91 -15.87
C ASN A 74 -13.14 12.35 -15.92
N CYS A 75 -13.01 13.10 -14.84
CA CYS A 75 -13.54 14.45 -14.66
C CYS A 75 -15.06 14.57 -14.66
N THR A 76 -15.74 13.52 -14.21
CA THR A 76 -17.18 13.58 -13.95
C THR A 76 -17.43 13.97 -12.49
N CYS A 77 -18.32 14.93 -12.26
CA CYS A 77 -18.73 15.34 -10.92
C CYS A 77 -20.00 14.58 -10.50
N ILE A 78 -19.99 13.97 -9.33
CA ILE A 78 -21.15 13.30 -8.74
C ILE A 78 -21.59 14.01 -7.46
N THR A 79 -22.89 14.21 -7.26
CA THR A 79 -23.42 14.96 -6.11
C THR A 79 -23.26 14.16 -4.81
N LYS A 80 -22.68 14.80 -3.77
CA LYS A 80 -22.52 14.19 -2.44
C LYS A 80 -23.90 13.85 -1.86
N PRO A 81 -24.11 12.62 -1.35
CA PRO A 81 -25.34 12.28 -0.63
C PRO A 81 -25.50 13.20 0.59
N LYS A 82 -26.71 13.75 0.79
CA LYS A 82 -27.02 14.58 1.97
C LYS A 82 -26.97 13.72 3.24
N GLY A 83 -26.11 14.07 4.20
CA GLY A 83 -26.18 13.53 5.55
C GLY A 83 -24.87 13.33 6.31
N GLN A 84 -23.70 13.54 5.71
CA GLN A 84 -22.41 13.28 6.37
C GLN A 84 -21.42 14.41 6.09
N GLU A 85 -21.48 15.45 6.93
CA GLU A 85 -20.38 16.40 7.12
C GLU A 85 -19.52 15.89 8.27
N TRP A 86 -18.29 15.42 8.01
CA TRP A 86 -17.07 15.71 8.79
C TRP A 86 -15.87 15.52 7.86
N ALA A 87 -14.93 16.46 7.88
CA ALA A 87 -13.73 16.48 7.05
C ALA A 87 -12.55 15.76 7.74
N VAL A 88 -11.72 15.04 6.98
CA VAL A 88 -10.26 15.16 7.06
C VAL A 88 -9.66 14.92 5.68
N GLU A 89 -9.00 15.95 5.15
CA GLU A 89 -8.09 15.91 4.01
C GLU A 89 -6.72 15.43 4.54
N ILE A 90 -6.37 14.16 4.39
CA ILE A 90 -4.99 13.71 4.69
C ILE A 90 -4.15 13.88 3.42
N LEU A 91 -3.42 15.00 3.45
CA LEU A 91 -2.45 15.51 2.51
C LEU A 91 -1.39 14.48 2.14
N LYS A 92 -1.02 14.46 0.85
CA LYS A 92 0.22 13.90 0.28
C LYS A 92 1.53 14.41 0.94
N ASN A 93 1.46 15.21 2.00
CA ASN A 93 2.59 15.96 2.59
C ASN A 93 2.59 15.99 4.14
N THR A 94 1.79 15.17 4.83
CA THR A 94 1.79 15.14 6.30
C THR A 94 2.93 14.26 6.83
N THR A 95 3.80 14.83 7.68
CA THR A 95 4.84 14.10 8.43
C THR A 95 4.43 13.77 9.88
N ASN A 96 3.17 14.05 10.24
CA ASN A 96 2.64 13.82 11.58
C ASN A 96 2.33 12.32 11.76
N SER A 97 3.13 11.65 12.59
CA SER A 97 3.04 10.20 12.85
C SER A 97 1.66 9.79 13.38
N THR A 98 0.98 10.62 14.17
CA THR A 98 -0.36 10.33 14.71
C THR A 98 -1.41 10.28 13.60
N VAL A 99 -1.36 11.20 12.65
CA VAL A 99 -2.33 11.26 11.53
C VAL A 99 -2.15 10.06 10.59
N ILE A 100 -0.89 9.65 10.35
CA ILE A 100 -0.57 8.46 9.53
C ILE A 100 -1.01 7.18 10.25
N ALA A 101 -0.78 7.10 11.57
CA ALA A 101 -1.23 6.02 12.45
C ALA A 101 -2.76 5.84 12.42
N ASP A 102 -3.50 6.94 12.45
CA ASP A 102 -4.97 6.94 12.38
C ASP A 102 -5.47 6.43 11.02
N ALA A 103 -4.86 6.89 9.92
CA ALA A 103 -5.20 6.42 8.57
C ALA A 103 -4.94 4.91 8.38
N LEU A 104 -3.81 4.42 8.90
CA LEU A 104 -3.51 2.98 8.90
C LEU A 104 -4.57 2.21 9.69
N SER A 105 -4.96 2.69 10.87
CA SER A 105 -5.98 2.06 11.72
C SER A 105 -7.36 1.97 11.03
N VAL A 106 -7.70 2.94 10.19
CA VAL A 106 -8.92 2.93 9.34
C VAL A 106 -8.81 1.85 8.26
N TYR A 107 -7.69 1.78 7.53
CA TYR A 107 -7.45 0.70 6.54
C TYR A 107 -7.60 -0.68 7.17
N ILE A 108 -7.00 -0.87 8.35
CA ILE A 108 -7.04 -2.13 9.11
C ILE A 108 -8.48 -2.51 9.44
N SER A 109 -9.23 -1.56 9.98
CA SER A 109 -10.61 -1.76 10.38
C SER A 109 -11.52 -2.07 9.19
N ALA A 110 -11.29 -1.42 8.05
CA ALA A 110 -12.05 -1.63 6.83
C ALA A 110 -11.83 -3.05 6.27
N VAL A 111 -10.58 -3.45 6.08
CA VAL A 111 -10.21 -4.79 5.56
C VAL A 111 -10.68 -5.90 6.50
N ALA A 112 -10.59 -5.71 7.82
CA ALA A 112 -11.08 -6.69 8.78
C ALA A 112 -12.61 -6.88 8.76
N LYS A 113 -13.36 -5.86 8.33
CA LYS A 113 -14.84 -5.85 8.34
C LYS A 113 -15.47 -6.11 6.97
N THR A 114 -14.69 -6.27 5.91
CA THR A 114 -15.22 -6.55 4.57
C THR A 114 -15.82 -7.97 4.48
N ASN A 115 -17.12 -8.06 4.19
CA ASN A 115 -17.84 -9.32 3.96
C ASN A 115 -17.90 -9.73 2.47
N GLU A 116 -17.28 -8.95 1.58
CA GLU A 116 -17.43 -9.15 0.14
C GLU A 116 -16.58 -10.30 -0.40
N THR A 117 -17.17 -11.13 -1.26
CA THR A 117 -16.46 -12.13 -2.05
C THR A 117 -15.90 -11.48 -3.31
N VAL A 118 -14.58 -11.34 -3.42
CA VAL A 118 -13.94 -10.76 -4.62
C VAL A 118 -14.05 -11.74 -5.80
N ASN A 119 -14.44 -11.17 -6.95
CA ASN A 119 -14.77 -11.83 -8.22
C ASN A 119 -13.62 -12.72 -8.79
N GLN A 120 -13.89 -13.52 -9.82
CA GLN A 120 -13.05 -14.63 -10.33
C GLN A 120 -11.58 -14.32 -10.68
N ASN A 121 -11.17 -13.05 -10.80
CA ASN A 121 -9.78 -12.65 -11.03
C ASN A 121 -8.94 -12.50 -9.73
N ASN A 122 -9.53 -12.83 -8.57
CA ASN A 122 -8.86 -13.17 -7.30
C ASN A 122 -8.01 -12.10 -6.59
N PHE A 123 -7.70 -10.98 -7.24
CA PHE A 123 -7.04 -9.82 -6.65
C PHE A 123 -7.75 -8.54 -7.06
N LEU A 124 -7.91 -7.63 -6.11
CA LEU A 124 -8.34 -6.27 -6.41
C LEU A 124 -7.13 -5.43 -6.81
N THR A 125 -7.27 -4.65 -7.88
CA THR A 125 -6.29 -3.60 -8.19
C THR A 125 -6.32 -2.52 -7.12
N VAL A 126 -5.25 -1.74 -7.00
CA VAL A 126 -5.17 -0.60 -6.08
C VAL A 126 -6.39 0.33 -6.21
N ASP A 127 -6.82 0.64 -7.44
CA ASP A 127 -8.01 1.46 -7.70
C ASP A 127 -9.30 0.83 -7.15
N GLN A 128 -9.41 -0.50 -7.17
CA GLN A 128 -10.55 -1.21 -6.62
C GLN A 128 -10.50 -1.24 -5.08
N ILE A 129 -9.32 -1.42 -4.49
CA ILE A 129 -9.11 -1.34 -3.04
C ILE A 129 -9.49 0.06 -2.54
N ASP A 130 -9.02 1.10 -3.22
CA ASP A 130 -9.33 2.49 -2.89
C ASP A 130 -10.83 2.79 -3.09
N TYR A 131 -11.47 2.25 -4.13
CA TYR A 131 -12.92 2.34 -4.32
C TYR A 131 -13.70 1.71 -3.14
N TYR A 132 -13.32 0.52 -2.68
CA TYR A 132 -14.01 -0.13 -1.57
C TYR A 132 -13.74 0.59 -0.23
N VAL A 133 -12.52 1.08 0.02
CA VAL A 133 -12.20 1.85 1.23
C VAL A 133 -12.98 3.16 1.30
N ASN A 134 -13.11 3.87 0.16
CA ASN A 134 -13.91 5.09 0.05
C ASN A 134 -15.43 4.82 0.17
N ASN A 135 -15.90 3.63 -0.19
CA ASN A 135 -17.31 3.25 -0.03
C ASN A 135 -17.64 2.67 1.36
N MET A 136 -16.65 2.15 2.08
CA MET A 136 -16.84 1.60 3.42
C MET A 136 -16.80 2.67 4.52
N THR A 137 -16.18 3.83 4.28
CA THR A 137 -16.11 4.94 5.25
C THR A 137 -16.14 6.30 4.56
N ASN A 138 -16.76 7.31 5.19
CA ASN A 138 -16.78 8.70 4.71
C ASN A 138 -15.41 9.41 4.81
N VAL A 139 -14.33 8.68 4.60
CA VAL A 139 -12.96 9.16 4.80
C VAL A 139 -12.26 9.07 3.45
N ASN A 140 -11.84 10.21 2.94
CA ASN A 140 -11.01 10.31 1.73
C ASN A 140 -9.58 9.92 2.12
N VAL A 141 -9.19 8.68 1.85
CA VAL A 141 -7.85 8.19 2.16
C VAL A 141 -6.93 8.34 0.94
N SER A 142 -5.69 8.78 1.16
CA SER A 142 -4.73 9.05 0.09
C SER A 142 -4.10 7.77 -0.47
N ARG A 143 -4.16 7.64 -1.80
CA ARG A 143 -3.62 6.58 -2.68
C ARG A 143 -2.43 5.79 -2.14
N ASN A 144 -2.55 4.47 -2.14
CA ASN A 144 -1.41 3.57 -2.07
C ASN A 144 -0.88 3.31 -3.50
N THR A 145 0.40 2.96 -3.66
CA THR A 145 1.07 2.82 -4.96
C THR A 145 0.70 1.52 -5.69
N ASP A 146 0.99 1.47 -7.01
CA ASP A 146 0.65 0.45 -8.02
C ASP A 146 0.97 -1.04 -7.69
N ASP A 147 1.54 -1.34 -6.52
CA ASP A 147 2.12 -2.64 -6.14
C ASP A 147 1.37 -3.31 -4.95
N SER A 148 0.18 -2.85 -4.55
CA SER A 148 -0.58 -3.48 -3.43
C SER A 148 -1.61 -4.51 -3.90
N ILE A 149 -1.80 -5.59 -3.12
CA ILE A 149 -2.81 -6.63 -3.41
C ILE A 149 -3.79 -6.82 -2.24
N LEU A 150 -5.07 -7.04 -2.54
CA LEU A 150 -6.10 -7.43 -1.56
C LEU A 150 -6.73 -8.76 -1.96
N LEU A 151 -6.65 -9.72 -1.06
CA LEU A 151 -7.40 -10.97 -1.05
C LEU A 151 -8.59 -10.82 -0.10
N ALA A 152 -9.80 -11.20 -0.54
CA ALA A 152 -10.96 -11.38 0.31
C ALA A 152 -11.77 -12.60 -0.17
N LYS A 153 -11.69 -13.71 0.58
CA LYS A 153 -12.26 -15.02 0.21
C LYS A 153 -12.77 -15.78 1.43
N GLN A 154 -13.76 -16.64 1.21
CA GLN A 154 -14.12 -17.66 2.21
C GLN A 154 -13.01 -18.72 2.27
N PRO A 155 -12.53 -19.11 3.45
CA PRO A 155 -11.47 -20.11 3.56
C PRO A 155 -11.86 -21.47 2.98
N TYR A 156 -13.05 -21.96 3.28
CA TYR A 156 -13.54 -23.26 2.80
C TYR A 156 -14.37 -23.08 1.53
N GLN A 157 -13.87 -23.60 0.41
CA GLN A 157 -14.50 -23.48 -0.91
C GLN A 157 -15.34 -24.72 -1.31
N GLY A 158 -15.54 -25.67 -0.39
CA GLY A 158 -16.40 -26.86 -0.61
C GLY A 158 -15.76 -28.04 -1.37
N ASN A 159 -14.50 -27.92 -1.82
CA ASN A 159 -13.81 -28.90 -2.69
C ASN A 159 -12.51 -29.51 -2.11
N ASN A 160 -12.42 -29.71 -0.79
CA ASN A 160 -11.18 -30.11 -0.07
C ASN A 160 -9.97 -29.14 -0.20
N GLU A 161 -10.19 -27.97 -0.77
CA GLU A 161 -9.23 -26.87 -0.79
C GLU A 161 -9.61 -25.85 0.28
N THR A 162 -8.63 -25.51 1.13
CA THR A 162 -8.75 -24.37 2.07
C THR A 162 -7.83 -23.25 1.58
N ILE A 163 -8.36 -22.05 1.44
CA ILE A 163 -7.57 -20.83 1.23
C ILE A 163 -6.91 -20.46 2.54
N LEU A 164 -5.57 -20.49 2.57
CA LEU A 164 -4.75 -20.26 3.75
C LEU A 164 -4.19 -18.84 3.82
N GLY A 165 -4.07 -18.16 2.68
CA GLY A 165 -3.65 -16.77 2.65
C GLY A 165 -3.20 -16.29 1.27
N ALA A 166 -2.21 -15.40 1.27
CA ALA A 166 -1.72 -14.72 0.06
C ALA A 166 -0.20 -14.52 0.10
N SER A 167 0.42 -14.60 -1.07
CA SER A 167 1.80 -14.19 -1.32
C SER A 167 1.85 -13.06 -2.33
N PHE A 168 2.97 -12.33 -2.31
CA PHE A 168 3.25 -11.21 -3.20
C PHE A 168 4.72 -11.20 -3.59
N LEU A 169 4.98 -10.89 -4.85
CA LEU A 169 6.31 -10.65 -5.40
C LEU A 169 6.32 -9.28 -6.08
N THR A 170 7.18 -8.37 -5.62
CA THR A 170 7.29 -7.00 -6.15
C THR A 170 7.51 -7.03 -7.66
N GLY A 171 6.73 -6.24 -8.39
CA GLY A 171 6.75 -6.16 -9.85
C GLY A 171 6.14 -7.37 -10.60
N SER A 172 5.69 -8.41 -9.89
CA SER A 172 5.04 -9.59 -10.47
C SER A 172 3.58 -9.76 -10.03
N GLY A 173 3.22 -9.28 -8.83
CA GLY A 173 1.85 -9.31 -8.32
C GLY A 173 1.62 -10.36 -7.23
N GLY A 174 0.34 -10.64 -6.98
CA GLY A 174 -0.13 -11.53 -5.92
C GLY A 174 -0.49 -12.94 -6.36
N GLU A 175 -0.36 -13.90 -5.44
CA GLU A 175 -0.84 -15.28 -5.61
C GLU A 175 -1.63 -15.74 -4.36
N ILE A 176 -2.66 -16.56 -4.58
CA ILE A 176 -3.46 -17.15 -3.51
C ILE A 176 -2.70 -18.36 -2.98
N ILE A 177 -2.63 -18.49 -1.67
CA ILE A 177 -2.07 -19.66 -1.00
C ILE A 177 -3.23 -20.53 -0.51
N SER A 178 -3.26 -21.78 -0.93
CA SER A 178 -4.19 -22.80 -0.49
C SER A 178 -3.47 -24.05 0.00
N THR A 179 -4.23 -25.01 0.53
CA THR A 179 -3.70 -26.33 0.93
C THR A 179 -3.01 -27.07 -0.20
N LEU A 180 -3.27 -26.72 -1.47
CA LEU A 180 -2.70 -27.36 -2.65
C LEU A 180 -1.31 -26.82 -3.03
N ASN A 181 -1.03 -25.55 -2.78
CA ASN A 181 0.22 -24.89 -3.22
C ASN A 181 1.08 -24.33 -2.06
N VAL A 182 0.65 -24.47 -0.80
CA VAL A 182 1.38 -23.94 0.37
C VAL A 182 2.84 -24.40 0.47
N SER A 183 3.16 -25.61 -0.02
CA SER A 183 4.53 -26.11 -0.07
C SER A 183 5.45 -25.25 -0.93
N ASN A 184 4.93 -24.64 -2.00
CA ASN A 184 5.70 -23.83 -2.94
C ASN A 184 6.18 -22.54 -2.29
N VAL A 185 5.38 -21.96 -1.38
CA VAL A 185 5.71 -20.72 -0.66
C VAL A 185 7.00 -20.86 0.15
N SER A 186 7.26 -22.06 0.70
CA SER A 186 8.47 -22.35 1.46
C SER A 186 9.75 -22.46 0.61
N GLN A 187 9.63 -22.54 -0.71
CA GLN A 187 10.73 -22.76 -1.65
C GLN A 187 10.87 -21.65 -2.71
N SER A 188 9.87 -20.78 -2.84
CA SER A 188 9.86 -19.69 -3.82
C SER A 188 10.38 -18.37 -3.25
N TYR A 189 11.02 -17.59 -4.13
CA TYR A 189 11.35 -16.19 -3.87
C TYR A 189 10.08 -15.34 -3.87
N LEU A 190 9.82 -14.64 -2.77
CA LEU A 190 8.64 -13.81 -2.55
C LEU A 190 9.03 -12.59 -1.73
N SER A 191 8.37 -11.47 -1.99
CA SER A 191 8.59 -10.22 -1.25
C SER A 191 7.81 -10.19 0.06
N ALA A 192 6.58 -10.70 0.06
CA ALA A 192 5.76 -10.83 1.25
C ALA A 192 4.82 -12.04 1.15
N ALA A 193 4.49 -12.65 2.29
CA ALA A 193 3.40 -13.63 2.35
C ALA A 193 2.83 -13.75 3.76
N ALA A 194 1.55 -14.10 3.84
CA ALA A 194 0.87 -14.47 5.08
C ALA A 194 0.10 -15.76 4.88
N ILE A 195 0.31 -16.72 5.79
CA ILE A 195 -0.31 -18.03 5.77
C ILE A 195 -0.93 -18.30 7.15
N VAL A 196 -2.25 -18.31 7.22
CA VAL A 196 -2.98 -18.69 8.43
C VAL A 196 -3.06 -20.20 8.49
N SER A 197 -2.82 -20.78 9.67
CA SER A 197 -2.90 -22.24 9.82
C SER A 197 -4.34 -22.73 9.56
N ASP A 198 -4.50 -23.88 8.90
CA ASP A 198 -5.82 -24.44 8.56
C ASP A 198 -6.71 -24.61 9.81
N LYS A 199 -6.11 -25.03 10.94
CA LYS A 199 -6.83 -25.13 12.22
C LYS A 199 -7.35 -23.78 12.73
N SER A 200 -6.62 -22.69 12.46
CA SER A 200 -7.02 -21.34 12.85
C SER A 200 -8.17 -20.78 11.99
N LEU A 201 -8.45 -21.39 10.84
CA LEU A 201 -9.52 -21.00 9.92
C LEU A 201 -10.83 -21.77 10.13
N ILE A 202 -10.85 -22.80 10.98
CA ILE A 202 -12.08 -23.54 11.31
C ILE A 202 -13.15 -22.55 11.81
N GLY A 203 -14.33 -22.54 11.18
CA GLY A 203 -15.44 -21.64 11.52
C GLY A 203 -15.29 -20.19 11.01
N ALA A 204 -14.24 -19.88 10.25
CA ALA A 204 -14.10 -18.59 9.57
C ALA A 204 -15.01 -18.50 8.35
N THR A 205 -15.72 -17.39 8.24
CA THR A 205 -16.60 -17.04 7.12
C THR A 205 -15.89 -16.20 6.08
N SER A 206 -14.84 -15.47 6.46
CA SER A 206 -13.99 -14.72 5.54
C SER A 206 -12.55 -14.64 6.03
N LEU A 207 -11.60 -14.68 5.10
CA LEU A 207 -10.19 -14.34 5.26
C LEU A 207 -9.86 -13.20 4.30
N ASN A 208 -9.46 -12.08 4.87
CA ASN A 208 -9.08 -10.88 4.15
C ASN A 208 -7.59 -10.60 4.41
N ILE A 209 -6.80 -10.47 3.35
CA ILE A 209 -5.36 -10.16 3.44
C ILE A 209 -5.05 -9.03 2.47
N LEU A 210 -4.59 -7.90 2.99
CA LEU A 210 -4.03 -6.80 2.20
C LEU A 210 -2.51 -6.83 2.35
N ILE A 211 -1.78 -6.81 1.23
CA ILE A 211 -0.33 -6.60 1.23
C ILE A 211 -0.08 -5.26 0.55
N ILE A 212 0.52 -4.35 1.31
CA ILE A 212 0.95 -3.02 0.86
C ILE A 212 2.44 -3.11 0.55
N ASP A 213 2.78 -3.11 -0.73
CA ASP A 213 4.17 -3.02 -1.14
C ASP A 213 4.69 -1.57 -1.05
N LYS A 214 5.98 -1.42 -0.74
CA LYS A 214 6.66 -0.12 -0.55
C LYS A 214 5.85 0.89 0.27
N PRO A 215 5.61 0.61 1.56
CA PRO A 215 4.80 1.44 2.46
C PRO A 215 5.54 2.73 2.89
N THR A 216 6.00 3.54 1.93
CA THR A 216 6.84 4.74 2.15
C THR A 216 6.20 5.74 3.10
N THR A 217 4.88 5.91 3.02
CA THR A 217 4.12 6.78 3.92
C THR A 217 4.13 6.28 5.37
N TYR A 218 4.38 4.98 5.59
CA TYR A 218 4.32 4.35 6.91
C TYR A 218 5.71 4.08 7.53
N GLU A 219 6.80 4.45 6.86
CA GLU A 219 8.18 4.11 7.27
C GLU A 219 8.48 4.52 8.72
N THR A 220 7.97 5.67 9.17
CA THR A 220 8.27 6.29 10.47
C THR A 220 7.08 6.29 11.44
N VAL A 221 6.11 5.39 11.28
CA VAL A 221 4.86 5.38 12.08
C VAL A 221 5.08 5.02 13.55
N SER A 222 6.27 4.58 13.94
CA SER A 222 6.59 4.40 15.36
C SER A 222 6.84 5.74 16.06
N ASN A 223 6.30 5.89 17.28
CA ASN A 223 6.68 6.98 18.19
C ASN A 223 8.14 6.88 18.68
N SER A 224 8.81 5.74 18.44
CA SER A 224 10.25 5.59 18.62
C SER A 224 11.00 6.16 17.41
N THR A 225 11.92 7.10 17.65
CA THR A 225 12.70 7.77 16.60
C THR A 225 13.63 6.85 15.81
N GLU A 226 13.80 5.60 16.25
CA GLU A 226 14.79 4.67 15.68
C GLU A 226 14.18 3.44 15.01
N GLN A 227 12.88 3.20 15.20
CA GLN A 227 12.18 2.08 14.56
C GLN A 227 11.72 2.46 13.17
N ARG A 228 12.05 1.62 12.18
CA ARG A 228 11.62 1.82 10.79
C ARG A 228 11.12 0.53 10.18
N ILE A 229 10.15 0.65 9.28
CA ILE A 229 9.69 -0.47 8.47
C ILE A 229 10.81 -0.89 7.51
N ALA A 230 11.00 -2.20 7.35
CA ALA A 230 11.97 -2.80 6.45
C ALA A 230 11.34 -3.50 5.23
N SER A 231 10.04 -3.78 5.27
CA SER A 231 9.34 -4.67 4.34
C SER A 231 8.00 -4.11 3.86
N SER A 232 7.32 -4.84 3.00
CA SER A 232 5.88 -4.66 2.77
C SER A 232 5.10 -4.79 4.09
N VAL A 233 3.94 -4.12 4.17
CA VAL A 233 3.02 -4.20 5.31
C VAL A 233 1.90 -5.18 4.97
N ILE A 234 1.61 -6.12 5.86
CA ILE A 234 0.57 -7.14 5.67
C ILE A 234 -0.56 -6.92 6.67
N VAL A 235 -1.76 -6.64 6.21
CA VAL A 235 -2.97 -6.55 7.03
C VAL A 235 -3.75 -7.85 6.90
N VAL A 236 -4.14 -8.46 8.02
CA VAL A 236 -4.92 -9.70 8.05
C VAL A 236 -6.17 -9.51 8.89
N GLY A 237 -7.32 -9.81 8.29
CA GLY A 237 -8.62 -9.82 8.93
C GLY A 237 -9.30 -11.17 8.75
N ILE A 238 -9.88 -11.71 9.82
CA ILE A 238 -10.68 -12.93 9.77
C ILE A 238 -12.05 -12.64 10.35
N GLN A 239 -13.08 -13.00 9.61
CA GLN A 239 -14.46 -12.92 10.06
C GLN A 239 -14.97 -14.31 10.44
N ARG A 240 -15.71 -14.37 11.55
CA ARG A 240 -16.27 -15.59 12.12
C ARG A 240 -17.38 -15.25 13.10
N GLY A 241 -18.35 -16.16 13.26
CA GLY A 241 -19.44 -16.03 14.23
C GLY A 241 -19.04 -16.39 15.67
N ASP A 242 -17.98 -17.17 15.82
CA ASP A 242 -17.47 -17.66 17.11
C ASP A 242 -16.09 -17.06 17.44
N PRO A 243 -15.67 -17.05 18.71
CA PRO A 243 -14.33 -16.57 19.11
C PRO A 243 -13.19 -17.24 18.33
N MET A 244 -12.05 -16.55 18.25
CA MET A 244 -10.84 -17.08 17.60
C MET A 244 -10.42 -18.41 18.25
N PRO A 245 -10.10 -19.47 17.49
CA PRO A 245 -9.69 -20.74 18.07
C PRO A 245 -8.32 -20.59 18.71
N ALA A 246 -8.13 -21.15 19.91
CA ALA A 246 -6.82 -21.27 20.52
C ALA A 246 -6.25 -22.69 20.29
N PRO A 247 -4.99 -22.84 19.85
CA PRO A 247 -4.06 -21.77 19.48
C PRO A 247 -4.31 -21.23 18.05
N PHE A 248 -4.24 -19.90 17.91
CA PHE A 248 -4.19 -19.24 16.61
C PHE A 248 -2.73 -19.13 16.17
N THR A 249 -2.46 -19.39 14.88
CA THR A 249 -1.12 -19.25 14.30
C THR A 249 -1.21 -18.70 12.88
N ILE A 250 -0.43 -17.65 12.62
CA ILE A 250 -0.15 -17.13 11.28
C ILE A 250 1.36 -17.12 11.04
N SER A 251 1.80 -17.60 9.88
CA SER A 251 3.18 -17.52 9.40
C SER A 251 3.33 -16.34 8.46
N LEU A 252 4.39 -15.56 8.65
CA LEU A 252 4.67 -14.32 7.93
C LEU A 252 6.06 -14.40 7.30
N TYR A 253 6.16 -13.86 6.09
CA TYR A 253 7.37 -13.87 5.27
C TYR A 253 7.62 -12.44 4.78
N PHE A 254 8.83 -11.93 4.99
CA PHE A 254 9.19 -10.56 4.66
C PHE A 254 10.57 -10.49 4.00
N GLN A 255 10.62 -10.01 2.77
CA GLN A 255 11.86 -9.56 2.15
C GLN A 255 12.16 -8.12 2.60
N VAL A 256 13.43 -7.83 2.88
CA VAL A 256 13.85 -6.44 3.10
C VAL A 256 13.81 -5.71 1.75
N LEU A 257 13.03 -4.63 1.69
CA LEU A 257 12.95 -3.79 0.50
C LEU A 257 14.23 -2.97 0.39
N SER A 258 14.81 -2.89 -0.81
CA SER A 258 16.09 -2.19 -1.05
C SER A 258 16.07 -0.73 -0.59
N ASP A 259 14.93 -0.06 -0.76
CA ASP A 259 14.77 1.35 -0.41
C ASP A 259 14.65 1.56 1.11
N PHE A 260 14.38 0.49 1.86
CA PHE A 260 14.18 0.47 3.31
C PHE A 260 15.33 -0.23 4.04
N GLU A 261 16.34 -0.70 3.30
CA GLU A 261 17.48 -1.40 3.88
C GLU A 261 18.35 -0.43 4.71
N PRO A 262 18.66 -0.77 5.98
CA PRO A 262 19.46 0.09 6.83
C PRO A 262 20.90 0.21 6.33
N LYS A 263 21.41 1.45 6.31
CA LYS A 263 22.83 1.74 6.02
C LYS A 263 23.77 1.46 7.19
N VAL A 264 23.22 0.96 8.30
CA VAL A 264 23.91 0.66 9.55
C VAL A 264 23.57 -0.77 9.97
N PRO A 265 24.40 -1.43 10.79
CA PRO A 265 24.03 -2.71 11.39
C PRO A 265 22.70 -2.56 12.12
N ALA A 266 21.77 -3.48 11.87
CA ALA A 266 20.43 -3.44 12.43
C ALA A 266 20.01 -4.80 12.98
N ASP A 267 19.09 -4.77 13.94
CA ASP A 267 18.29 -5.92 14.35
C ASP A 267 16.92 -5.83 13.71
N TYR A 268 16.36 -6.98 13.33
CA TYR A 268 15.06 -7.09 12.70
C TYR A 268 14.07 -7.78 13.63
N PHE A 269 12.82 -7.32 13.58
CA PHE A 269 11.76 -7.76 14.46
C PHE A 269 10.47 -7.94 13.66
N CYS A 270 9.82 -9.08 13.82
CA CYS A 270 8.44 -9.22 13.34
C CYS A 270 7.52 -8.54 14.33
N SER A 271 6.88 -7.47 13.87
CA SER A 271 6.03 -6.65 14.71
C SER A 271 4.63 -6.57 14.15
N PHE A 272 3.68 -6.40 15.06
CA PHE A 272 2.30 -6.10 14.76
C PHE A 272 2.00 -4.64 15.12
N TYR A 273 1.05 -4.02 14.43
CA TYR A 273 0.64 -2.65 14.76
C TYR A 273 -0.39 -2.65 15.89
N ASP A 274 0.01 -2.13 17.05
CA ASP A 274 -0.85 -1.93 18.20
C ASP A 274 -1.61 -0.62 18.03
N THR A 275 -2.87 -0.73 17.61
CA THR A 275 -3.76 0.42 17.37
C THR A 275 -4.15 1.16 18.64
N SER A 276 -3.99 0.57 19.83
CA SER A 276 -4.31 1.24 21.09
C SER A 276 -3.20 2.17 21.53
N ASN A 277 -1.95 1.79 21.24
CA ASN A 277 -0.75 2.53 21.63
C ASN A 277 -0.07 3.25 20.46
N HIS A 278 -0.55 3.03 19.23
CA HIS A 278 0.02 3.54 17.99
C HIS A 278 1.51 3.20 17.83
N ILE A 279 1.89 1.97 18.14
CA ILE A 279 3.29 1.49 18.07
C ILE A 279 3.37 0.14 17.37
N TRP A 280 4.54 -0.15 16.80
CA TRP A 280 4.89 -1.50 16.39
C TRP A 280 5.32 -2.29 17.63
N ASN A 281 4.68 -3.44 17.86
CA ASN A 281 4.86 -4.28 19.03
C ASN A 281 5.18 -5.72 18.61
N GLU A 282 6.03 -6.41 19.36
CA GLU A 282 6.49 -7.77 19.04
C GLU A 282 5.71 -8.85 19.81
N SER A 283 4.84 -8.44 20.73
CA SER A 283 4.14 -9.36 21.64
C SER A 283 3.29 -10.36 20.87
N GLY A 284 3.45 -11.65 21.17
CA GLY A 284 2.72 -12.71 20.47
C GLY A 284 3.29 -13.07 19.10
N CYS A 285 4.40 -12.47 18.68
CA CYS A 285 5.18 -12.86 17.50
C CYS A 285 6.52 -13.53 17.90
N THR A 286 6.99 -14.46 17.09
CA THR A 286 8.31 -15.07 17.25
C THR A 286 9.40 -14.16 16.69
N LYS A 287 10.64 -14.29 17.21
CA LYS A 287 11.80 -13.65 16.60
C LYS A 287 11.94 -14.07 15.14
N PRO A 288 12.24 -13.12 14.23
CA PRO A 288 12.36 -13.44 12.82
C PRO A 288 13.62 -14.28 12.55
N THR A 289 13.48 -15.30 11.71
CA THR A 289 14.57 -16.15 11.25
C THR A 289 14.89 -15.79 9.82
N PHE A 290 16.12 -15.34 9.56
CA PHE A 290 16.56 -15.05 8.20
C PHE A 290 16.87 -16.34 7.42
N LYS A 291 16.33 -16.45 6.21
CA LYS A 291 16.58 -17.56 5.29
C LYS A 291 17.45 -17.08 4.14
N ASN A 292 18.76 -17.26 4.25
CA ASN A 292 19.74 -16.82 3.24
C ASN A 292 19.39 -17.28 1.81
N SER A 293 18.93 -18.53 1.66
CA SER A 293 18.61 -19.11 0.34
C SER A 293 17.42 -18.46 -0.36
N LEU A 294 16.57 -17.74 0.38
CA LEU A 294 15.37 -17.07 -0.13
C LEU A 294 15.43 -15.55 0.07
N ASN A 295 16.50 -15.04 0.68
CA ASN A 295 16.72 -13.65 1.04
C ASN A 295 15.52 -12.98 1.74
N ARG A 296 14.94 -13.67 2.74
CA ARG A 296 13.77 -13.19 3.48
C ARG A 296 13.79 -13.60 4.94
N TYR A 297 13.06 -12.86 5.77
CA TYR A 297 12.77 -13.19 7.15
C TYR A 297 11.45 -13.95 7.27
N GLU A 298 11.43 -14.93 8.18
CA GLU A 298 10.25 -15.74 8.48
C GLU A 298 9.96 -15.71 9.97
N CYS A 299 8.68 -15.57 10.34
CA CYS A 299 8.22 -15.58 11.72
C CYS A 299 6.77 -16.07 11.81
N SER A 300 6.29 -16.30 13.02
CA SER A 300 4.88 -16.58 13.28
C SER A 300 4.32 -15.70 14.38
N CYS A 301 3.02 -15.40 14.30
CA CYS A 301 2.28 -14.66 15.32
C CYS A 301 1.02 -15.41 15.73
N ASN A 302 0.47 -15.08 16.90
CA ASN A 302 -0.69 -15.76 17.49
C ASN A 302 -2.00 -14.94 17.46
N HIS A 303 -2.07 -13.93 16.59
CA HIS A 303 -3.24 -13.06 16.43
C HIS A 303 -3.34 -12.55 14.98
N THR A 304 -4.41 -11.83 14.67
CA THR A 304 -4.60 -11.15 13.37
C THR A 304 -4.66 -9.65 13.59
N THR A 305 -3.90 -8.90 12.81
CA THR A 305 -3.88 -7.44 12.78
C THR A 305 -3.05 -7.04 11.56
N THR A 306 -2.27 -5.97 11.65
CA THR A 306 -1.25 -5.58 10.69
C THR A 306 0.13 -5.97 11.15
N PHE A 307 0.92 -6.50 10.23
CA PHE A 307 2.28 -6.97 10.47
C PHE A 307 3.27 -6.30 9.53
N ALA A 308 4.48 -6.09 10.03
CA ALA A 308 5.62 -5.66 9.23
C ALA A 308 6.91 -6.20 9.85
N LEU A 309 7.96 -6.27 9.03
CA LEU A 309 9.32 -6.39 9.53
C LEU A 309 9.81 -4.99 9.90
N ILE A 310 10.20 -4.81 11.15
CA ILE A 310 10.75 -3.56 11.68
C ILE A 310 12.24 -3.75 11.89
N TRP A 311 13.04 -2.75 11.56
CA TRP A 311 14.44 -2.72 11.91
C TRP A 311 14.74 -1.62 12.93
N LEU A 312 15.70 -1.89 13.81
CA LEU A 312 16.31 -0.92 14.72
C LEU A 312 17.83 -0.92 14.55
N PRO A 313 18.49 0.24 14.58
CA PRO A 313 19.94 0.31 14.54
C PRO A 313 20.55 -0.41 15.75
N LYS A 314 21.59 -1.20 15.53
CA LYS A 314 22.43 -1.72 16.60
C LYS A 314 23.20 -0.56 17.19
N VAL A 315 22.79 -0.10 18.36
CA VAL A 315 23.62 0.81 19.15
C VAL A 315 24.86 0.02 19.58
N PRO A 316 26.08 0.40 19.16
CA PRO A 316 27.27 -0.23 19.69
C PRO A 316 27.26 0.02 21.20
N LEU A 317 27.40 -1.03 22.01
CA LEU A 317 27.59 -0.89 23.45
C LEU A 317 28.90 -0.12 23.71
N THR A 318 28.86 1.21 23.69
CA THR A 318 30.06 2.05 23.92
C THR A 318 30.41 2.19 25.39
N ARG A 319 29.60 1.64 26.31
CA ARG A 319 29.93 1.55 27.73
C ARG A 319 29.48 0.21 28.30
N TYR A 320 30.46 -0.55 28.78
CA TYR A 320 30.21 -1.50 29.86
C TYR A 320 29.72 -0.70 31.07
N LEU A 321 28.41 -0.73 31.34
CA LEU A 321 27.88 -0.26 32.61
C LEU A 321 28.50 -1.14 33.69
N ASN A 322 29.29 -0.53 34.58
CA ASN A 322 29.86 -1.25 35.70
C ASN A 322 28.91 -1.19 36.89
N SER A 323 29.19 -1.95 37.94
CA SER A 323 28.36 -2.00 39.15
C SER A 323 28.24 -0.66 39.88
N GLN A 324 29.13 0.31 39.63
CA GLN A 324 29.01 1.66 40.20
C GLN A 324 27.95 2.51 39.49
N ASP A 325 27.73 2.30 38.20
CA ASP A 325 26.72 3.04 37.43
C ASP A 325 25.27 2.65 37.85
N ILE A 326 25.09 1.45 38.42
CA ILE A 326 23.78 0.92 38.87
C ILE A 326 23.40 1.44 40.27
N ALA A 327 24.38 1.70 41.14
CA ALA A 327 24.15 2.12 42.53
C ALA A 327 23.84 3.63 42.68
N SER A 328 23.71 4.36 41.57
CA SER A 328 23.49 5.81 41.53
C SER A 328 22.05 6.22 41.17
N LEU A 329 21.15 5.26 40.99
CA LEU A 329 19.73 5.46 40.65
C LEU A 329 18.82 5.43 41.89
#